data_AF-A0A8J4D9N0-F1
#
_entry.id   AF-A0A8J4D9N0-F1
#
_cell.length_a   1.000
_cell.length_b   1.000
_cell.length_c   1.000
_cell.angle_alpha   90.00
_cell.angle_beta   90.00
_cell.angle_gamma   90.00
#
_symmetry.space_group_name_H-M   'P 1'
#
loop_
_entity.id
_entity.type
_entity.pdbx_description
1 polymer ?
#
loop_
_entity_poly.entity_id
_entity_poly.type
_entity_poly.pdbx_seq_one_letter_code
_entity_poly.pdbx_strand_id
1 'polypeptide(L)'
;MAAYDLPAMMQYALRTSGARSLRYVGHSQGTTVLLAALAGPAGAGRVPSQHGGDGGGELMGGPAVPAGLVERAVLLAPVAVAKHISSVPLLTMAAMGTDDMFTLMGLHEFLPSQELVAQLEGRLCVVQPYLCVSFLAALCGYNPSNLDITRLPLYLGYTPAGTSVQNMAHWAQAVRAREPNSMRYFDFGNNCASFSGRCNQRMYGSVEPPRYNLTAITTPLAVFGGSQDRLSTPLDLEYLRESLGPGVLKLSKNLEAYEHLDFVWGIDAKKLLYGDVLRFLSGDDDDMGPTAAGQGGSAVL
;
A
#
# COMPACT_ATOMS: atom_id res chain seq x y z
N MET A 1 -9.39 6.38 -0.96
CA MET A 1 -8.88 5.33 -0.05
C MET A 1 -8.49 5.83 1.33
N ALA A 2 -7.26 6.32 1.58
CA ALA A 2 -6.80 6.58 2.95
C ALA A 2 -7.59 7.66 3.71
N ALA A 3 -7.97 8.74 3.02
CA ALA A 3 -8.67 9.87 3.64
C ALA A 3 -10.17 9.63 3.89
N TYR A 4 -10.80 8.72 3.13
CA TYR A 4 -12.26 8.61 3.08
C TYR A 4 -12.74 7.18 3.33
N ASP A 5 -12.35 6.24 2.47
CA ASP A 5 -12.81 4.86 2.47
C ASP A 5 -12.46 4.17 3.79
N LEU A 6 -11.19 4.25 4.21
CA LEU A 6 -10.74 3.55 5.40
C LEU A 6 -11.41 4.07 6.69
N PRO A 7 -11.45 5.39 6.97
CA PRO A 7 -12.21 5.92 8.09
C PRO A 7 -13.70 5.52 8.05
N ALA A 8 -14.34 5.60 6.88
CA ALA A 8 -15.76 5.24 6.74
C ALA A 8 -16.01 3.76 7.05
N MET A 9 -15.18 2.86 6.52
CA MET A 9 -15.25 1.42 6.79
C MET A 9 -15.01 1.10 8.27
N MET A 10 -13.98 1.69 8.88
CA MET A 10 -13.68 1.50 10.30
C MET A 10 -14.82 1.97 11.18
N GLN A 11 -15.34 3.18 10.94
CA GLN A 11 -16.48 3.71 11.68
C GLN A 11 -17.72 2.83 11.54
N TYR A 12 -18.01 2.33 10.34
CA TYR A 12 -19.11 1.41 10.12
C TYR A 12 -18.93 0.11 10.91
N ALA A 13 -17.75 -0.49 10.87
CA ALA A 13 -17.45 -1.72 11.61
C ALA A 13 -17.57 -1.52 13.15
N LEU A 14 -17.07 -0.41 13.68
CA LEU A 14 -17.16 -0.07 15.11
C LEU A 14 -18.60 0.17 15.54
N ARG A 15 -19.39 0.94 14.77
CA ARG A 15 -20.81 1.15 15.04
C ARG A 15 -21.60 -0.16 15.01
N THR A 16 -21.29 -1.05 14.07
CA THR A 16 -21.98 -2.33 13.90
C THR A 16 -21.65 -3.30 15.01
N SER A 17 -20.39 -3.37 15.44
CA SER A 17 -19.93 -4.29 16.48
C SER A 17 -20.12 -3.78 17.91
N GLY A 18 -20.27 -2.46 18.09
CA GLY A 18 -20.25 -1.81 19.41
C GLY A 18 -18.84 -1.72 20.03
N ALA A 19 -17.80 -2.15 19.32
CA ALA A 19 -16.42 -2.02 19.77
C ALA A 19 -15.96 -0.55 19.78
N ARG A 20 -15.04 -0.20 20.68
CA ARG A 20 -14.48 1.16 20.79
C ARG A 20 -13.27 1.38 19.88
N SER A 21 -12.66 0.29 19.45
CA SER A 21 -11.40 0.23 18.71
C SER A 21 -11.34 -1.09 17.94
N LEU A 22 -10.40 -1.18 16.99
CA LEU A 22 -10.20 -2.36 16.16
C LEU A 22 -8.72 -2.67 15.96
N ARG A 23 -8.48 -3.82 15.35
CA ARG A 23 -7.16 -4.26 14.90
C ARG A 23 -7.15 -4.37 13.39
N TYR A 24 -6.03 -4.02 12.79
CA TYR A 24 -5.92 -3.94 11.34
C TYR A 24 -4.89 -4.93 10.80
N VAL A 25 -5.22 -5.59 9.69
CA VAL A 25 -4.25 -6.35 8.89
C VAL A 25 -4.36 -5.83 7.46
N GLY A 26 -3.26 -5.34 6.92
CA GLY A 26 -3.16 -4.90 5.53
C GLY A 26 -2.17 -5.76 4.77
N HIS A 27 -2.45 -5.98 3.49
CA HIS A 27 -1.49 -6.54 2.53
C HIS A 27 -1.24 -5.52 1.41
N SER A 28 0.00 -5.40 0.95
CA SER A 28 0.35 -4.57 -0.19
C SER A 28 -0.16 -3.12 -0.05
N GLN A 29 -0.88 -2.58 -1.04
CA GLN A 29 -1.48 -1.25 -0.99
C GLN A 29 -2.39 -1.03 0.24
N GLY A 30 -3.00 -2.08 0.82
CA GLY A 30 -3.76 -1.97 2.07
C GLY A 30 -2.91 -1.41 3.22
N THR A 31 -1.62 -1.76 3.27
CA THR A 31 -0.69 -1.18 4.26
C THR A 31 -0.44 0.29 3.99
N THR A 32 -0.27 0.67 2.71
CA THR A 32 -0.04 2.05 2.27
C THR A 32 -1.21 2.93 2.67
N VAL A 33 -2.43 2.44 2.45
CA VAL A 33 -3.68 3.12 2.81
C VAL A 33 -3.75 3.36 4.32
N LEU A 34 -3.43 2.35 5.14
CA LEU A 34 -3.38 2.52 6.59
C LEU A 34 -2.30 3.52 7.02
N LEU A 35 -1.07 3.36 6.55
CA LEU A 35 0.05 4.23 6.91
C LEU A 35 -0.26 5.70 6.58
N ALA A 36 -0.80 5.96 5.39
CA ALA A 36 -1.26 7.28 4.98
C ALA A 36 -2.36 7.85 5.90
N ALA A 37 -3.34 7.02 6.27
CA ALA A 37 -4.45 7.42 7.13
C ALA A 37 -4.01 7.74 8.57
N LEU A 38 -3.01 7.03 9.09
CA LEU A 38 -2.45 7.25 10.43
C LEU A 38 -1.44 8.41 10.49
N ALA A 39 -0.72 8.67 9.40
CA ALA A 39 0.33 9.68 9.36
C ALA A 39 -0.20 11.12 9.17
N GLY A 40 -1.15 11.30 8.25
CA GLY A 40 -1.59 12.65 7.81
C GLY A 40 -0.48 13.42 7.07
N PRO A 41 -0.76 14.65 6.58
CA PRO A 41 0.20 15.47 5.86
C PRO A 41 1.28 16.07 6.79
N ALA A 42 2.52 16.07 6.33
CA ALA A 42 3.63 16.77 6.96
C ALA A 42 3.49 18.28 6.76
N GLY A 43 3.66 19.06 7.84
CA GLY A 43 3.63 20.52 7.76
C GLY A 43 2.22 21.13 7.70
N ALA A 44 1.24 20.53 8.38
CA ALA A 44 -0.11 21.10 8.56
C ALA A 44 -0.07 22.45 9.33
N GLY A 45 0.31 23.52 8.62
CA GLY A 45 0.06 24.90 9.00
C GLY A 45 -1.31 25.33 8.49
N ARG A 46 -2.01 26.18 9.24
CA ARG A 46 -3.26 26.81 8.80
C ARG A 46 -3.02 27.57 7.49
N VAL A 47 -3.63 27.13 6.39
CA VAL A 47 -3.74 27.95 5.18
C VAL A 47 -4.80 29.03 5.44
N PRO A 48 -4.49 30.33 5.33
CA PRO A 48 -5.50 31.37 5.42
C PRO A 48 -6.49 31.22 4.27
N SER A 49 -7.77 31.05 4.58
CA SER A 49 -8.82 31.03 3.56
C SER A 49 -8.84 32.39 2.85
N GLN A 50 -8.63 32.43 1.53
CA GLN A 50 -8.70 33.70 0.81
C GLN A 50 -10.09 34.04 0.27
N HIS A 51 -11.09 33.16 0.28
CA HIS A 51 -12.42 33.49 -0.25
C HIS A 51 -13.53 33.12 0.74
N GLY A 52 -14.24 34.15 1.22
CA GLY A 52 -15.58 33.99 1.78
C GLY A 52 -16.57 33.72 0.65
N GLY A 53 -17.45 32.74 0.87
CA GLY A 53 -18.55 32.38 -0.03
C GLY A 53 -18.70 30.87 -0.15
N ASP A 54 -19.70 30.34 0.57
CA ASP A 54 -20.30 28.99 0.54
C ASP A 54 -19.61 27.86 -0.26
N GLY A 55 -19.20 26.82 0.47
CA GLY A 55 -18.91 25.50 -0.10
C GLY A 55 -17.62 24.81 0.37
N GLY A 56 -17.41 24.70 1.70
CA GLY A 56 -16.57 23.67 2.33
C GLY A 56 -15.20 23.36 1.71
N GLY A 57 -14.22 24.25 1.85
CA GLY A 57 -12.82 23.87 1.72
C GLY A 57 -12.41 23.00 2.90
N GLU A 58 -12.36 21.68 2.71
CA GLU A 58 -11.88 20.74 3.72
C GLU A 58 -10.37 20.98 3.90
N LEU A 59 -9.96 21.27 5.15
CA LEU A 59 -8.56 21.39 5.54
C LEU A 59 -7.80 20.15 5.02
N MET A 60 -6.52 20.31 4.63
CA MET A 60 -5.57 19.20 4.72
C MET A 60 -5.41 18.88 6.22
N GLY A 61 -6.38 18.13 6.75
CA GLY A 61 -6.53 17.82 8.17
C GLY A 61 -5.36 16.98 8.68
N GLY A 62 -5.35 16.72 9.99
CA GLY A 62 -4.43 15.75 10.58
C GLY A 62 -4.68 14.32 10.06
N PRO A 63 -4.15 13.30 10.76
CA PRO A 63 -4.46 11.91 10.44
C PRO A 63 -5.96 11.68 10.23
N ALA A 64 -6.31 10.97 9.15
CA ALA A 64 -7.70 10.64 8.83
C ALA A 64 -8.28 9.62 9.82
N VAL A 65 -7.41 8.82 10.44
CA VAL A 65 -7.77 7.89 11.52
C VAL A 65 -7.25 8.45 12.85
N PRO A 66 -8.13 8.69 13.84
CA PRO A 66 -7.71 9.16 15.16
C PRO A 66 -6.77 8.18 15.87
N ALA A 67 -5.85 8.73 16.66
CA ALA A 67 -4.99 7.93 17.53
C ALA A 67 -5.82 7.07 18.49
N GLY A 68 -5.40 5.83 18.70
CA GLY A 68 -6.08 4.87 19.58
C GLY A 68 -7.30 4.16 18.98
N LEU A 69 -7.79 4.58 17.80
CA LEU A 69 -8.88 3.86 17.11
C LEU A 69 -8.40 2.49 16.58
N VAL A 70 -7.16 2.44 16.08
CA VAL A 70 -6.47 1.20 15.71
C VAL A 70 -5.52 0.84 16.84
N GLU A 71 -5.80 -0.26 17.56
CA GLU A 71 -5.02 -0.73 18.70
C GLU A 71 -3.63 -1.20 18.27
N ARG A 72 -3.60 -1.99 17.19
CA ARG A 72 -2.43 -2.66 16.63
C ARG A 72 -2.67 -2.90 15.15
N ALA A 73 -1.61 -2.84 14.35
CA ALA A 73 -1.69 -3.13 12.93
C ALA A 73 -0.59 -4.06 12.43
N VAL A 74 -0.99 -5.02 11.61
CA VAL A 74 -0.09 -5.94 10.91
C VAL A 74 0.01 -5.50 9.46
N LEU A 75 1.24 -5.33 8.98
CA LEU A 75 1.57 -4.94 7.63
C LEU A 75 2.25 -6.12 6.93
N LEU A 76 1.53 -6.77 6.02
CA LEU A 76 2.03 -7.87 5.20
C LEU A 76 2.50 -7.33 3.85
N ALA A 77 3.78 -7.52 3.52
CA ALA A 77 4.41 -6.95 2.33
C ALA A 77 4.14 -5.44 2.15
N PRO A 78 4.49 -4.57 3.12
CA PRO A 78 4.12 -3.17 3.03
C PRO A 78 4.80 -2.41 1.90
N VAL A 79 4.02 -1.68 1.12
CA VAL A 79 4.54 -0.85 0.02
C VAL A 79 4.42 0.63 0.38
N ALA A 80 5.34 1.14 1.20
CA ALA A 80 5.38 2.56 1.58
C ALA A 80 6.36 3.37 0.72
N VAL A 81 7.48 2.75 0.35
CA VAL A 81 8.54 3.35 -0.45
C VAL A 81 8.67 2.51 -1.72
N ALA A 82 8.77 3.16 -2.88
CA ALA A 82 8.83 2.51 -4.19
C ALA A 82 10.14 2.79 -4.93
N LYS A 83 11.27 2.79 -4.21
CA LYS A 83 12.58 3.19 -4.75
C LYS A 83 13.32 2.00 -5.37
N HIS A 84 13.22 0.83 -4.75
CA HIS A 84 13.96 -0.37 -5.15
C HIS A 84 13.09 -1.45 -5.78
N ILE A 85 11.80 -1.17 -6.02
CA ILE A 85 10.90 -2.11 -6.70
C ILE A 85 11.49 -2.61 -8.02
N SER A 86 11.26 -3.89 -8.31
CA SER A 86 11.74 -4.56 -9.52
C SER A 86 10.61 -5.10 -10.40
N SER A 87 9.37 -4.71 -10.11
CA SER A 87 8.20 -4.99 -10.93
C SER A 87 8.30 -4.33 -12.31
N VAL A 88 8.54 -5.14 -13.33
CA VAL A 88 8.71 -4.68 -14.72
C VAL A 88 7.51 -3.86 -15.20
N PRO A 89 6.24 -4.29 -15.01
CA PRO A 89 5.09 -3.50 -15.45
C PRO A 89 5.03 -2.10 -14.81
N LEU A 90 5.26 -1.98 -13.50
CA LEU A 90 5.25 -0.68 -12.83
C LEU A 90 6.42 0.21 -13.27
N LEU A 91 7.61 -0.36 -13.42
CA LEU A 91 8.78 0.36 -13.92
C LEU A 91 8.58 0.88 -15.34
N THR A 92 7.98 0.06 -16.22
CA THR A 92 7.65 0.46 -17.59
C THR A 92 6.60 1.56 -17.61
N MET A 93 5.51 1.44 -16.85
CA MET A 93 4.49 2.49 -16.78
C MET A 93 5.06 3.81 -16.27
N ALA A 94 5.88 3.75 -15.22
CA ALA A 94 6.58 4.91 -14.67
C ALA A 94 7.48 5.59 -15.72
N ALA A 95 8.28 4.80 -16.44
CA ALA A 95 9.22 5.32 -17.45
C ALA A 95 8.53 5.91 -18.68
N MET A 96 7.39 5.34 -19.09
CA MET A 96 6.67 5.77 -20.29
C MET A 96 5.69 6.94 -20.06
N GLY A 97 5.44 7.33 -18.79
CA GLY A 97 4.40 8.32 -18.49
C GLY A 97 3.01 7.84 -18.94
N THR A 98 2.78 6.53 -18.95
CA THR A 98 1.53 5.94 -19.45
C THR A 98 0.31 6.38 -18.68
N ASP A 99 0.49 6.87 -17.45
CA ASP A 99 -0.55 7.49 -16.65
C ASP A 99 -1.13 8.76 -17.30
N ASP A 100 -0.28 9.63 -17.84
CA ASP A 100 -0.72 10.80 -18.59
C ASP A 100 -1.39 10.39 -19.90
N MET A 101 -0.86 9.34 -20.55
CA MET A 101 -1.43 8.78 -21.77
C MET A 101 -2.83 8.20 -21.57
N PHE A 102 -3.03 7.37 -20.54
CA PHE A 102 -4.34 6.76 -20.25
C PHE A 102 -5.37 7.81 -19.84
N THR A 103 -4.94 8.81 -19.08
CA THR A 103 -5.77 9.97 -18.73
C THR A 103 -6.17 10.76 -19.98
N LEU A 104 -5.23 11.00 -20.91
CA LEU A 104 -5.48 11.69 -22.18
C LEU A 104 -6.42 10.89 -23.10
N MET A 105 -6.34 9.56 -23.07
CA MET A 105 -7.22 8.66 -23.83
C MET A 105 -8.61 8.49 -23.21
N GLY A 106 -8.89 9.10 -22.04
CA GLY A 106 -10.19 9.02 -21.38
C GLY A 106 -10.46 7.68 -20.69
N LEU A 107 -9.41 6.89 -20.41
CA LEU A 107 -9.55 5.68 -19.60
C LEU A 107 -9.60 6.06 -18.12
N HIS A 108 -10.66 5.66 -17.43
CA HIS A 108 -10.86 5.99 -16.01
C HIS A 108 -10.63 4.78 -15.10
N GLU A 109 -10.85 3.57 -15.61
CA GLU A 109 -10.70 2.30 -14.88
C GLU A 109 -9.56 1.47 -15.51
N PHE A 110 -8.70 0.92 -14.66
CA PHE A 110 -7.59 0.05 -15.01
C PHE A 110 -7.90 -1.37 -14.53
N LEU A 111 -7.93 -2.30 -15.48
CA LEU A 111 -8.29 -3.72 -15.26
C LEU A 111 -9.68 -3.89 -14.58
N PRO A 112 -10.75 -3.32 -15.17
CA PRO A 112 -12.08 -3.28 -14.58
C PRO A 112 -12.65 -4.68 -14.32
N SER A 113 -13.20 -4.88 -13.11
CA SER A 113 -13.87 -6.15 -12.74
C SER A 113 -15.38 -6.13 -13.05
N GLN A 114 -15.79 -5.54 -14.17
CA GLN A 114 -17.20 -5.58 -14.56
C GLN A 114 -17.62 -7.04 -14.80
N GLU A 115 -18.72 -7.50 -14.21
CA GLU A 115 -19.16 -8.91 -14.24
C GLU A 115 -19.02 -9.59 -15.62
N LEU A 116 -19.31 -8.88 -16.72
CA LEU A 116 -19.17 -9.38 -18.09
C LEU A 116 -17.70 -9.48 -18.56
N VAL A 117 -16.87 -8.49 -18.21
CA VAL A 117 -15.44 -8.44 -18.53
C VAL A 117 -14.67 -9.38 -17.60
N ALA A 118 -14.96 -9.43 -16.31
CA ALA A 118 -14.46 -10.42 -15.36
C ALA A 118 -14.89 -11.85 -15.72
N GLN A 119 -16.08 -12.06 -16.31
CA GLN A 119 -16.46 -13.35 -16.88
C GLN A 119 -15.67 -13.68 -18.16
N LEU A 120 -15.36 -12.70 -19.01
CA LEU A 120 -14.58 -12.90 -20.23
C LEU A 120 -13.08 -13.08 -19.95
N GLU A 121 -12.52 -12.29 -19.04
CA GLU A 121 -11.16 -12.36 -18.52
C GLU A 121 -11.00 -13.59 -17.65
N GLY A 122 -11.92 -13.87 -16.72
CA GLY A 122 -11.96 -15.12 -15.98
C GLY A 122 -12.05 -16.35 -16.89
N ARG A 123 -12.86 -16.29 -17.98
CA ARG A 123 -12.88 -17.35 -19.00
C ARG A 123 -11.57 -17.40 -19.80
N LEU A 124 -10.96 -16.28 -20.16
CA LEU A 124 -9.66 -16.24 -20.83
C LEU A 124 -8.54 -16.76 -19.92
N CYS A 125 -8.60 -16.51 -18.62
CA CYS A 125 -7.69 -17.04 -17.61
C CYS A 125 -7.98 -18.51 -17.30
N VAL A 126 -9.21 -19.00 -17.49
CA VAL A 126 -9.54 -20.44 -17.41
C VAL A 126 -9.08 -21.18 -18.67
N VAL A 127 -9.23 -20.56 -19.84
CA VAL A 127 -8.86 -21.12 -21.15
C VAL A 127 -7.35 -21.00 -21.41
N GLN A 128 -6.74 -19.91 -20.97
CA GLN A 128 -5.32 -19.60 -21.11
C GLN A 128 -4.73 -19.01 -19.81
N PRO A 129 -4.62 -19.82 -18.74
CA PRO A 129 -4.15 -19.38 -17.42
C PRO A 129 -2.76 -18.74 -17.47
N TYR A 130 -1.89 -19.19 -18.38
CA TYR A 130 -0.53 -18.68 -18.47
C TYR A 130 -0.44 -17.17 -18.69
N LEU A 131 -1.34 -16.54 -19.46
CA LEU A 131 -1.28 -15.09 -19.70
C LEU A 131 -1.61 -14.27 -18.45
N CYS A 132 -2.67 -14.66 -17.74
CA CYS A 132 -3.11 -13.95 -16.53
C CYS A 132 -2.14 -14.17 -15.37
N VAL A 133 -1.65 -15.41 -15.22
CA VAL A 133 -0.58 -15.73 -14.27
C VAL A 133 0.66 -14.91 -14.61
N SER A 134 1.09 -14.86 -15.87
CA SER A 134 2.27 -14.09 -16.27
C SER A 134 2.14 -12.60 -15.98
N PHE A 135 0.97 -11.98 -16.20
CA PHE A 135 0.79 -10.56 -15.91
C PHE A 135 0.78 -10.28 -14.41
N LEU A 136 -0.03 -11.01 -13.62
CA LEU A 136 -0.11 -10.79 -12.18
C LEU A 136 1.21 -11.16 -11.49
N ALA A 137 1.88 -12.20 -11.95
CA ALA A 137 3.22 -12.57 -11.50
C ALA A 137 4.28 -11.54 -11.90
N ALA A 138 4.18 -10.93 -13.08
CA ALA A 138 5.09 -9.86 -13.47
C ALA A 138 4.87 -8.60 -12.63
N LEU A 139 3.61 -8.31 -12.27
CA LEU A 139 3.26 -7.16 -11.46
C LEU A 139 3.68 -7.33 -10.00
N CYS A 140 3.22 -8.40 -9.36
CA CYS A 140 3.39 -8.64 -7.93
C CYS A 140 4.54 -9.60 -7.60
N GLY A 141 4.75 -10.64 -8.39
CA GLY A 141 5.64 -11.75 -8.04
C GLY A 141 4.94 -12.83 -7.21
N TYR A 142 5.32 -14.09 -7.42
CA TYR A 142 4.91 -15.23 -6.61
C TYR A 142 6.01 -16.30 -6.59
N ASN A 143 6.03 -17.13 -5.54
CA ASN A 143 6.89 -18.29 -5.48
C ASN A 143 6.18 -19.55 -6.03
N PRO A 144 6.62 -20.14 -7.16
CA PRO A 144 5.99 -21.33 -7.73
C PRO A 144 5.99 -22.55 -6.82
N SER A 145 6.98 -22.66 -5.92
CA SER A 145 7.09 -23.75 -4.95
C SER A 145 6.15 -23.59 -3.76
N ASN A 146 5.57 -22.40 -3.57
CA ASN A 146 4.71 -22.07 -2.44
C ASN A 146 3.26 -21.72 -2.85
N LEU A 147 2.92 -21.90 -4.12
CA LEU A 147 1.58 -21.63 -4.63
C LEU A 147 0.82 -22.94 -4.89
N ASP A 148 -0.43 -23.03 -4.42
CA ASP A 148 -1.34 -24.09 -4.84
C ASP A 148 -1.84 -23.83 -6.27
N ILE A 149 -1.15 -24.42 -7.23
CA ILE A 149 -1.46 -24.27 -8.66
C ILE A 149 -2.86 -24.78 -9.03
N THR A 150 -3.44 -25.69 -8.24
CA THR A 150 -4.80 -26.22 -8.51
C THR A 150 -5.88 -25.18 -8.22
N ARG A 151 -5.58 -24.21 -7.36
CA ARG A 151 -6.47 -23.10 -7.00
C ARG A 151 -6.25 -21.85 -7.84
N LEU A 152 -5.25 -21.84 -8.70
CA LEU A 152 -4.91 -20.68 -9.52
C LEU A 152 -6.06 -20.17 -10.39
N PRO A 153 -6.88 -21.01 -11.06
CA PRO A 153 -8.05 -20.53 -11.80
C PRO A 153 -9.08 -19.83 -10.91
N LEU A 154 -9.22 -20.25 -9.64
CA LEU A 154 -10.10 -19.60 -8.68
C LEU A 154 -9.58 -18.22 -8.33
N TYR A 155 -8.29 -18.08 -8.02
CA TYR A 155 -7.69 -16.78 -7.68
C TYR A 155 -7.84 -15.77 -8.82
N LEU A 156 -7.59 -16.21 -10.05
CA LEU A 156 -7.68 -15.38 -11.26
C LEU A 156 -9.13 -15.03 -11.61
N GLY A 157 -10.11 -15.79 -11.15
CA GLY A 157 -11.53 -15.43 -11.28
C GLY A 157 -11.93 -14.20 -10.46
N TYR A 158 -11.14 -13.82 -9.45
CA TYR A 158 -11.40 -12.67 -8.57
C TYR A 158 -10.29 -11.61 -8.57
N THR A 159 -9.20 -11.84 -9.30
CA THR A 159 -8.03 -10.96 -9.33
C THR A 159 -7.56 -10.77 -10.78
N PRO A 160 -7.39 -9.53 -11.25
CA PRO A 160 -7.57 -8.25 -10.54
C PRO A 160 -9.05 -7.89 -10.29
N ALA A 161 -9.29 -7.06 -9.27
CA ALA A 161 -10.63 -6.61 -8.89
C ALA A 161 -10.96 -5.17 -9.36
N GLY A 162 -10.13 -4.60 -10.24
CA GLY A 162 -10.26 -3.21 -10.70
C GLY A 162 -9.55 -2.18 -9.82
N THR A 163 -9.02 -1.14 -10.46
CA THR A 163 -8.51 0.07 -9.80
C THR A 163 -8.67 1.27 -10.75
N SER A 164 -8.48 2.50 -10.28
CA SER A 164 -8.53 3.67 -11.17
C SER A 164 -7.20 3.88 -11.89
N VAL A 165 -7.26 4.48 -13.08
CA VAL A 165 -6.04 4.95 -13.78
C VAL A 165 -5.27 5.94 -12.92
N GLN A 166 -5.96 6.78 -12.15
CA GLN A 166 -5.32 7.72 -11.23
C GLN A 166 -4.53 7.01 -10.11
N ASN A 167 -5.00 5.86 -9.61
CA ASN A 167 -4.24 5.09 -8.63
C ASN A 167 -2.96 4.51 -9.24
N MET A 168 -3.02 4.02 -10.48
CA MET A 168 -1.82 3.57 -11.20
C MET A 168 -0.85 4.72 -11.51
N ALA A 169 -1.39 5.91 -11.81
CA ALA A 169 -0.62 7.14 -11.95
C ALA A 169 0.11 7.51 -10.66
N HIS A 170 -0.55 7.40 -9.51
CA HIS A 170 0.07 7.67 -8.23
C HIS A 170 1.25 6.71 -7.94
N TRP A 171 1.09 5.43 -8.24
CA TRP A 171 2.19 4.47 -8.16
C TRP A 171 3.32 4.81 -9.13
N ALA A 172 3.01 5.17 -10.36
CA ALA A 172 3.99 5.59 -11.36
C ALA A 172 4.78 6.83 -10.88
N GLN A 173 4.11 7.81 -10.26
CA GLN A 173 4.75 8.98 -9.65
C GLN A 173 5.72 8.57 -8.53
N ALA A 174 5.31 7.67 -7.63
CA ALA A 174 6.17 7.18 -6.56
C ALA A 174 7.43 6.48 -7.09
N VAL A 175 7.26 5.64 -8.13
CA VAL A 175 8.35 4.91 -8.79
C VAL A 175 9.28 5.83 -9.57
N ARG A 176 8.76 6.88 -10.20
CA ARG A 176 9.58 7.92 -10.87
C ARG A 176 10.38 8.73 -9.86
N ALA A 177 9.75 9.12 -8.75
CA ALA A 177 10.39 9.96 -7.73
C ALA A 177 11.57 9.24 -7.05
N ARG A 178 11.47 7.91 -6.85
CA ARG A 178 12.50 7.08 -6.20
C ARG A 178 13.03 7.65 -4.89
N GLU A 179 12.17 8.35 -4.16
CA GLU A 179 12.57 9.01 -2.92
C GLU A 179 12.62 8.00 -1.78
N PRO A 180 13.76 7.88 -1.06
CA PRO A 180 13.80 7.11 0.16
C PRO A 180 12.94 7.81 1.23
N ASN A 181 12.44 7.04 2.19
CA ASN A 181 11.80 7.56 3.39
C ASN A 181 10.61 8.51 3.10
N SER A 182 9.89 8.29 2.00
CA SER A 182 8.84 9.21 1.57
C SER A 182 7.60 8.51 1.01
N MET A 183 6.46 8.85 1.60
CA MET A 183 5.15 8.73 0.99
C MET A 183 4.64 10.13 0.66
N ARG A 184 4.10 10.32 -0.54
CA ARG A 184 3.57 11.61 -1.02
C ARG A 184 2.12 11.50 -1.43
N TYR A 185 1.41 12.62 -1.31
CA TYR A 185 0.09 12.78 -1.93
C TYR A 185 0.22 12.76 -3.45
N PHE A 186 -0.89 12.51 -4.13
CA PHE A 186 -0.93 12.47 -5.59
C PHE A 186 -0.52 13.83 -6.17
N ASP A 187 0.36 13.83 -7.16
CA ASP A 187 0.71 15.04 -7.90
C ASP A 187 -0.31 15.26 -9.01
N PHE A 188 -1.08 16.35 -8.93
CA PHE A 188 -2.05 16.71 -9.96
C PHE A 188 -1.42 17.45 -11.16
N GLY A 189 -0.12 17.75 -11.09
CA GLY A 189 0.62 18.45 -12.13
C GLY A 189 0.02 19.82 -12.44
N ASN A 190 0.04 20.16 -13.73
CA ASN A 190 -0.41 21.47 -14.23
C ASN A 190 -1.67 21.41 -15.12
N ASN A 191 -2.22 20.22 -15.36
CA ASN A 191 -3.31 19.99 -16.32
C ASN A 191 -4.68 19.77 -15.66
N CYS A 192 -5.13 20.75 -14.88
CA CYS A 192 -6.47 20.81 -14.30
C CYS A 192 -7.20 22.04 -14.82
N ALA A 193 -8.53 22.06 -14.70
CA ALA A 193 -9.38 23.20 -15.02
C ALA A 193 -9.19 24.38 -14.03
N SER A 194 -7.97 24.88 -13.91
CA SER A 194 -7.58 26.07 -13.17
C SER A 194 -6.96 27.06 -14.14
N PHE A 195 -7.39 28.33 -14.06
CA PHE A 195 -6.89 29.40 -14.94
C PHE A 195 -5.36 29.59 -14.88
N SER A 196 -4.73 29.19 -13.78
CA SER A 196 -3.28 29.32 -13.56
C SER A 196 -2.45 28.06 -13.88
N GLY A 197 -3.10 26.93 -14.19
CA GLY A 197 -2.41 25.64 -14.39
C GLY A 197 -1.67 25.13 -13.15
N ARG A 198 -2.04 25.54 -11.93
CA ARG A 198 -1.40 25.09 -10.67
C ARG A 198 -2.34 24.18 -9.87
N CYS A 199 -2.33 22.89 -10.16
CA CYS A 199 -3.35 21.96 -9.64
C CYS A 199 -3.13 21.59 -8.19
N ASN A 200 -1.88 21.31 -7.81
CA ASN A 200 -1.53 21.09 -6.41
C ASN A 200 -1.85 22.31 -5.55
N GLN A 201 -1.64 23.53 -6.05
CA GLN A 201 -1.95 24.74 -5.30
C GLN A 201 -3.45 24.84 -4.99
N ARG A 202 -4.31 24.42 -5.93
CA ARG A 202 -5.76 24.37 -5.73
C ARG A 202 -6.18 23.25 -4.78
N MET A 203 -5.55 22.07 -4.89
CA MET A 203 -5.93 20.88 -4.12
C MET A 203 -5.37 20.88 -2.69
N TYR A 204 -4.16 21.38 -2.51
CA TYR A 204 -3.39 21.26 -1.27
C TYR A 204 -2.97 22.61 -0.68
N GLY A 205 -3.08 23.71 -1.44
CA GLY A 205 -2.52 25.00 -1.04
C GLY A 205 -1.00 25.13 -1.21
N SER A 206 -0.35 24.15 -1.85
CA SER A 206 1.09 24.12 -2.13
C SER A 206 1.37 23.72 -3.58
N VAL A 207 2.49 24.19 -4.15
CA VAL A 207 2.90 23.84 -5.52
C VAL A 207 3.33 22.37 -5.62
N GLU A 208 4.02 21.87 -4.60
CA GLU A 208 4.41 20.47 -4.47
C GLU A 208 3.35 19.69 -3.68
N PRO A 209 3.08 18.42 -4.02
CA PRO A 209 2.21 17.58 -3.21
C PRO A 209 2.86 17.34 -1.83
N PRO A 210 2.09 17.45 -0.73
CA PRO A 210 2.63 17.23 0.60
C PRO A 210 3.12 15.78 0.79
N ARG A 211 4.01 15.60 1.75
CA ARG A 211 4.45 14.28 2.22
C ARG A 211 3.57 13.78 3.36
N TYR A 212 3.48 12.48 3.57
CA TYR A 212 2.90 11.92 4.79
C TYR A 212 3.92 11.94 5.94
N ASN A 213 3.49 12.32 7.15
CA ASN A 213 4.35 12.32 8.34
C ASN A 213 4.35 10.96 9.04
N LEU A 214 5.17 10.02 8.57
CA LEU A 214 5.24 8.67 9.14
C LEU A 214 5.70 8.64 10.61
N THR A 215 6.43 9.66 11.07
CA THR A 215 6.80 9.78 12.50
C THR A 215 5.62 10.14 13.41
N ALA A 216 4.50 10.61 12.86
CA ALA A 216 3.28 10.88 13.62
C ALA A 216 2.46 9.62 13.95
N ILE A 217 2.77 8.49 13.33
CA ILE A 217 2.10 7.22 13.60
C ILE A 217 2.48 6.76 15.01
N THR A 218 1.48 6.54 15.85
CA THR A 218 1.66 6.03 17.23
C THR A 218 1.14 4.60 17.42
N THR A 219 0.39 4.06 16.45
CA THR A 219 -0.16 2.71 16.49
C THR A 219 0.96 1.66 16.45
N PRO A 220 1.02 0.70 17.40
CA PRO A 220 1.95 -0.43 17.34
C PRO A 220 1.85 -1.22 16.03
N LEU A 221 2.99 -1.38 15.34
CA LEU A 221 3.06 -2.05 14.04
C LEU A 221 3.84 -3.37 14.12
N ALA A 222 3.36 -4.37 13.40
CA ALA A 222 4.14 -5.55 13.00
C ALA A 222 4.37 -5.54 11.49
N VAL A 223 5.61 -5.70 11.04
CA VAL A 223 6.00 -5.67 9.62
C VAL A 223 6.52 -7.03 9.17
N PHE A 224 5.81 -7.65 8.23
CA PHE A 224 6.22 -8.91 7.61
C PHE A 224 6.66 -8.66 6.17
N GLY A 225 7.95 -8.88 5.89
CA GLY A 225 8.57 -8.75 4.57
C GLY A 225 8.97 -10.09 3.97
N GLY A 226 9.24 -10.13 2.67
CA GLY A 226 9.68 -11.33 1.95
C GLY A 226 11.01 -11.09 1.26
N SER A 227 11.96 -12.03 1.37
CA SER A 227 13.30 -11.85 0.78
C SER A 227 13.32 -11.71 -0.73
N GLN A 228 12.29 -12.20 -1.43
CA GLN A 228 12.20 -12.20 -2.88
C GLN A 228 11.14 -11.21 -3.40
N ASP A 229 10.45 -10.50 -2.51
CA ASP A 229 9.36 -9.59 -2.87
C ASP A 229 9.85 -8.42 -3.74
N ARG A 230 9.22 -8.27 -4.91
CA ARG A 230 9.58 -7.27 -5.94
C ARG A 230 8.89 -5.92 -5.78
N LEU A 231 7.86 -5.84 -4.93
CA LEU A 231 7.10 -4.62 -4.65
C LEU A 231 7.39 -4.06 -3.26
N SER A 232 7.53 -4.93 -2.27
CA SER A 232 7.90 -4.60 -0.89
C SER A 232 9.33 -5.09 -0.64
N THR A 233 10.29 -4.51 -1.37
CA THR A 233 11.66 -5.02 -1.35
C THR A 233 12.30 -4.88 0.04
N PRO A 234 13.24 -5.76 0.44
CA PRO A 234 13.93 -5.62 1.71
C PRO A 234 14.58 -4.25 1.94
N LEU A 235 15.08 -3.60 0.87
CA LEU A 235 15.65 -2.25 0.95
C LEU A 235 14.59 -1.17 1.17
N ASP A 236 13.45 -1.25 0.49
CA ASP A 236 12.34 -0.31 0.71
C ASP A 236 11.70 -0.49 2.11
N LEU A 237 11.73 -1.71 2.65
CA LEU A 237 11.32 -1.98 4.03
C LEU A 237 12.25 -1.34 5.05
N GLU A 238 13.56 -1.29 4.80
CA GLU A 238 14.49 -0.58 5.68
C GLU A 238 14.16 0.92 5.72
N TYR A 239 13.91 1.52 4.56
CA TYR A 239 13.48 2.92 4.50
C TYR A 239 12.15 3.18 5.23
N LEU A 240 11.18 2.26 5.13
CA LEU A 240 9.96 2.36 5.93
C LEU A 240 10.28 2.38 7.43
N ARG A 241 11.17 1.50 7.91
CA ARG A 241 11.54 1.43 9.33
C ARG A 241 12.20 2.71 9.82
N GLU A 242 13.14 3.24 9.05
CA GLU A 242 13.82 4.51 9.34
C GLU A 242 12.86 5.71 9.41
N SER A 243 11.72 5.62 8.71
CA SER A 243 10.71 6.68 8.63
C SER A 243 9.73 6.70 9.81
N LEU A 244 9.69 5.63 10.61
CA LEU A 244 8.74 5.49 11.72
C LEU A 244 9.27 6.12 13.01
N GLY A 245 8.34 6.58 13.86
CA GLY A 245 8.68 7.06 15.20
C GLY A 245 9.27 5.96 16.10
N PRO A 246 10.09 6.33 17.09
CA PRO A 246 10.68 5.36 18.01
C PRO A 246 9.61 4.56 18.76
N GLY A 247 9.80 3.25 18.85
CA GLY A 247 8.92 2.35 19.60
C GLY A 247 7.60 1.99 18.92
N VAL A 248 7.34 2.49 17.70
CA VAL A 248 6.13 2.17 16.91
C VAL A 248 6.21 0.76 16.34
N LEU A 249 7.34 0.39 15.75
CA LEU A 249 7.59 -0.96 15.25
C LEU A 249 7.86 -1.91 16.43
N LYS A 250 6.97 -2.88 16.63
CA LYS A 250 7.04 -3.86 17.72
C LYS A 250 7.55 -5.22 17.27
N LEU A 251 7.14 -5.64 16.08
CA LEU A 251 7.55 -6.90 15.49
C LEU A 251 8.00 -6.65 14.07
N SER A 252 9.05 -7.33 13.67
CA SER A 252 9.27 -7.52 12.25
C SER A 252 9.93 -8.83 11.93
N LYS A 253 9.43 -9.46 10.88
CA LYS A 253 9.89 -10.74 10.41
C LYS A 253 10.07 -10.69 8.90
N ASN A 254 11.21 -11.16 8.44
CA ASN A 254 11.44 -11.37 7.02
C ASN A 254 11.32 -12.87 6.72
N LEU A 255 10.43 -13.22 5.81
CA LEU A 255 10.19 -14.61 5.40
C LEU A 255 11.07 -14.94 4.20
N GLU A 256 11.90 -15.96 4.37
CA GLU A 256 12.76 -16.43 3.28
C GLU A 256 11.93 -16.98 2.12
N ALA A 257 12.41 -16.77 0.90
CA ALA A 257 11.75 -17.20 -0.35
C ALA A 257 10.33 -16.65 -0.62
N TYR A 258 9.75 -15.87 0.29
CA TYR A 258 8.47 -15.21 0.07
C TYR A 258 8.59 -14.12 -1.01
N GLU A 259 7.72 -14.23 -2.00
CA GLU A 259 7.36 -13.19 -2.97
C GLU A 259 6.07 -12.47 -2.51
N HIS A 260 5.63 -11.45 -3.23
CA HIS A 260 4.58 -10.54 -2.77
C HIS A 260 3.22 -11.20 -2.51
N LEU A 261 2.86 -12.22 -3.28
CA LEU A 261 1.56 -12.90 -3.15
C LEU A 261 1.56 -14.03 -2.11
N ASP A 262 2.72 -14.50 -1.67
CA ASP A 262 2.85 -15.60 -0.71
C ASP A 262 2.19 -15.30 0.65
N PHE A 263 2.08 -14.03 1.04
CA PHE A 263 1.43 -13.60 2.28
C PHE A 263 -0.08 -13.94 2.32
N VAL A 264 -0.70 -14.09 1.15
CA VAL A 264 -2.14 -14.39 1.02
C VAL A 264 -2.41 -15.72 0.31
N TRP A 265 -1.52 -16.16 -0.59
CA TRP A 265 -1.69 -17.37 -1.40
C TRP A 265 -0.70 -18.49 -1.08
N GLY A 266 0.29 -18.21 -0.23
CA GLY A 266 1.30 -19.18 0.19
C GLY A 266 0.67 -20.36 0.93
N ILE A 267 0.95 -21.59 0.48
CA ILE A 267 0.41 -22.80 1.12
C ILE A 267 0.94 -22.99 2.55
N ASP A 268 2.10 -22.41 2.83
CA ASP A 268 2.73 -22.44 4.16
C ASP A 268 2.43 -21.19 5.01
N ALA A 269 1.68 -20.20 4.51
CA ALA A 269 1.39 -18.96 5.23
C ALA A 269 0.70 -19.19 6.58
N LYS A 270 -0.15 -20.21 6.67
CA LYS A 270 -0.73 -20.64 7.95
C LYS A 270 0.33 -21.04 8.98
N LYS A 271 1.38 -21.73 8.54
CA LYS A 271 2.43 -22.28 9.40
C LYS A 271 3.48 -21.22 9.76
N LEU A 272 3.90 -20.40 8.79
CA LEU A 272 5.05 -19.50 8.95
C LEU A 272 4.69 -18.07 9.31
N LEU A 273 3.45 -17.63 9.04
CA LEU A 273 3.04 -16.24 9.16
C LEU A 273 1.85 -16.06 10.11
N TYR A 274 0.73 -16.74 9.86
CA TYR A 274 -0.55 -16.40 10.53
C TYR A 274 -0.54 -16.62 12.05
N GLY A 275 0.27 -17.56 12.55
CA GLY A 275 0.44 -17.73 14.00
C GLY A 275 1.04 -16.49 14.67
N ASP A 276 2.07 -15.88 14.06
CA ASP A 276 2.71 -14.66 14.58
C ASP A 276 1.79 -13.44 14.42
N VAL A 277 1.04 -13.37 13.31
CA VAL A 277 -0.01 -12.36 13.12
C VAL A 277 -1.02 -12.40 14.26
N LEU A 278 -1.57 -13.58 14.57
CA LEU A 278 -2.58 -13.71 15.62
C LEU A 278 -2.03 -13.40 17.01
N ARG A 279 -0.79 -13.81 17.31
CA ARG A 279 -0.12 -13.48 18.58
C ARG A 279 0.09 -11.97 18.74
N PHE A 280 0.52 -11.30 17.66
CA PHE A 280 0.66 -9.84 17.66
C PHE A 280 -0.66 -9.11 17.91
N LEU A 281 -1.73 -9.62 17.31
CA LEU A 281 -3.06 -9.05 17.48
C LEU A 281 -3.69 -9.36 18.84
N SER A 282 -3.32 -10.44 19.52
CA SER A 282 -3.79 -10.70 20.90
C SER A 282 -3.06 -9.83 21.93
N GLY A 283 -1.86 -9.36 21.60
CA GLY A 283 -1.02 -8.55 22.47
C GLY A 283 -0.06 -9.37 23.34
N ASP A 284 0.07 -10.67 23.08
CA ASP A 284 0.94 -11.62 23.80
C ASP A 284 2.40 -11.55 23.31
N ASP A 285 2.90 -10.34 23.02
CA ASP A 285 4.19 -10.12 22.36
C ASP A 285 5.34 -9.78 23.31
N ASP A 286 5.09 -9.76 24.63
CA ASP A 286 6.10 -9.44 25.64
C ASP A 286 7.30 -10.43 25.61
N ASP A 287 7.16 -11.57 24.93
CA ASP A 287 8.22 -12.58 24.69
C ASP A 287 8.89 -12.48 23.30
N MET A 288 8.47 -11.57 22.41
CA MET A 288 9.07 -11.37 21.08
C MET A 288 10.19 -10.33 21.09
N GLY A 289 11.17 -10.51 21.98
CA GLY A 289 12.39 -9.69 21.99
C GLY A 289 12.98 -9.50 20.58
N PRO A 290 13.69 -8.39 20.32
CA PRO A 290 14.15 -8.03 18.98
C PRO A 290 14.88 -9.21 18.33
N THR A 291 14.27 -9.82 17.31
CA THR A 291 14.93 -10.87 16.54
C THR A 291 16.14 -10.24 15.88
N ALA A 292 17.32 -10.67 16.32
CA ALA A 292 18.60 -10.19 15.84
C ALA A 292 18.62 -10.19 14.30
N ALA A 293 18.98 -9.05 13.72
CA ALA A 293 19.43 -8.99 12.34
C ALA A 293 20.49 -10.07 12.13
N GLY A 294 20.32 -10.89 11.10
CA GLY A 294 21.17 -12.03 10.81
C GLY A 294 22.65 -11.66 10.92
N GLN A 295 23.35 -12.33 11.84
CA GLN A 295 24.81 -12.36 11.82
C GLN A 295 25.23 -13.09 10.54
N GLY A 296 25.53 -12.32 9.50
CA GLY A 296 26.31 -12.79 8.38
C GLY A 296 27.67 -13.20 8.91
N GLY A 297 27.89 -14.52 9.01
CA GLY A 297 29.15 -15.10 9.40
C GLY A 297 30.26 -14.59 8.49
N SER A 298 31.19 -13.84 9.08
CA SER A 298 32.53 -13.65 8.55
C SER A 298 33.21 -15.02 8.55
N ALA A 299 33.28 -15.66 7.39
CA ALA A 299 34.22 -16.75 7.16
C ALA A 299 35.48 -16.15 6.53
N VAL A 300 36.42 -15.85 7.40
CA VAL A 300 37.85 -15.76 7.07
C VAL A 300 38.29 -17.17 6.67
N LEU A 301 38.64 -17.35 5.40
CA LEU A 301 39.88 -17.94 4.87
C LEU A 301 39.83 -17.95 3.33
#